data_AF-A0A317Q5R6-F1
#
_entry.id   AF-A0A317Q5R6-F1
#
_cell.length_a   1.000
_cell.length_b   1.000
_cell.length_c   1.000
_cell.angle_alpha   90.00
_cell.angle_beta   90.00
_cell.angle_gamma   90.00
#
_symmetry.space_group_name_H-M   'P 1'
#
loop_
_entity.id
_entity.type
_entity.pdbx_description
1 polymer ?
#
loop_
_entity_poly.entity_id
_entity_poly.type
_entity_poly.pdbx_seq_one_letter_code
_entity_poly.pdbx_strand_id
1 'polypeptide(L)' 'MVEVRTAQQGYVALLHAGGDVTLDIVDDLGHAIDERSMKFALDHLRYTIPRRYFDDALSVSPGKSDVIGLR' A
#
# COMPACT_ATOMS: atom_id res chain seq x y z
N MET A 1 -16.49 -4.40 8.26
CA MET A 1 -15.18 -3.88 8.73
C MET A 1 -14.22 -5.07 8.72
N VAL A 2 -13.08 -4.96 8.04
CA VAL A 2 -12.09 -6.06 8.03
C VAL A 2 -11.28 -5.96 9.33
N GLU A 3 -11.26 -7.01 10.13
CA GLU A 3 -10.48 -7.03 11.37
C GLU A 3 -8.98 -7.18 11.07
N VAL A 4 -8.14 -6.56 11.89
CA VAL A 4 -6.66 -6.68 11.80
C VAL A 4 -6.20 -8.13 11.78
N ARG A 5 -6.89 -9.00 12.54
CA ARG A 5 -6.61 -10.44 12.59
C ARG A 5 -6.68 -11.09 11.21
N THR A 6 -7.61 -10.65 10.35
CA THR A 6 -7.74 -11.16 8.99
C THR A 6 -6.51 -10.83 8.15
N ALA A 7 -5.96 -9.61 8.28
CA ALA A 7 -4.73 -9.21 7.59
C ALA A 7 -3.53 -10.04 8.07
N GLN A 8 -3.42 -10.28 9.38
CA GLN A 8 -2.36 -11.12 9.96
C GLN A 8 -2.43 -12.58 9.48
N GLN A 9 -3.64 -13.15 9.42
CA GLN A 9 -3.84 -14.50 8.90
C GLN A 9 -3.49 -14.60 7.42
N GLY A 10 -3.87 -13.60 6.62
CA GLY A 10 -3.49 -13.52 5.21
C GLY A 10 -1.98 -13.46 5.01
N TYR A 11 -1.29 -12.63 5.80
CA TYR A 11 0.17 -12.53 5.78
C TYR A 11 0.85 -13.88 6.07
N VAL A 12 0.43 -14.57 7.14
CA VAL A 12 0.95 -15.90 7.49
C VAL A 12 0.69 -16.91 6.36
N ALA A 13 -0.51 -16.92 5.78
CA ALA A 13 -0.85 -17.82 4.69
C ALA A 13 0.01 -17.56 3.44
N LEU A 14 0.26 -16.30 3.09
CA LEU A 14 1.09 -15.90 1.96
C LEU A 14 2.56 -16.30 2.17
N LEU A 15 3.10 -16.12 3.38
CA LEU A 15 4.44 -16.60 3.72
C LEU A 15 4.55 -18.13 3.60
N HIS A 16 3.56 -18.88 4.09
CA HIS A 16 3.55 -20.34 3.96
C HIS A 16 3.48 -20.81 2.50
N ALA A 17 2.86 -20.02 1.62
CA ALA A 17 2.84 -20.28 0.19
C ALA A 17 4.14 -19.90 -0.53
N GLY A 18 5.13 -19.35 0.19
CA GLY A 18 6.39 -18.86 -0.38
C GLY A 18 6.30 -17.47 -1.00
N GLY A 19 5.28 -16.68 -0.65
CA GLY A 19 5.10 -15.31 -1.12
C GLY A 19 6.10 -14.35 -0.48
N ASP A 20 6.64 -13.44 -1.29
CA ASP A 20 7.40 -12.27 -0.84
C ASP A 20 6.43 -11.13 -0.56
N VAL A 21 6.09 -10.93 0.71
CA VAL A 21 5.03 -10.02 1.15
C VAL A 21 5.47 -9.25 2.38
N THR A 22 4.99 -8.02 2.50
CA THR A 22 5.11 -7.19 3.71
C THR A 22 3.72 -6.93 4.29
N LEU A 23 3.65 -6.69 5.60
CA LEU A 23 2.42 -6.31 6.29
C LEU A 23 2.70 -5.16 7.26
N ASP A 24 2.14 -3.99 6.95
CA ASP A 24 2.16 -2.83 7.83
C ASP A 24 0.77 -2.63 8.45
N ILE A 25 0.72 -2.55 9.78
CA ILE A 25 -0.50 -2.24 10.54
C ILE A 25 -0.30 -0.88 11.17
N VAL A 26 -1.24 0.04 10.90
CA VAL A 26 -1.22 1.38 11.48
C VAL A 26 -2.20 1.41 12.66
N ASP A 27 -1.68 1.69 13.84
CA ASP A 27 -2.51 1.83 15.03
C ASP A 27 -3.47 3.01 14.89
N ASP A 28 -4.68 2.81 15.42
CA ASP A 28 -5.80 3.76 15.38
C ASP A 28 -6.23 4.19 13.97
N LEU A 29 -5.82 3.45 12.93
CA LEU A 29 -6.31 3.59 11.57
C LEU A 29 -7.34 2.47 11.31
N GLY A 30 -8.60 2.85 11.14
CA GLY A 30 -9.67 1.90 10.77
C GLY A 30 -9.48 1.33 9.36
N HIS A 31 -10.56 0.99 8.66
CA HIS A 31 -10.48 0.57 7.25
C HIS A 31 -10.32 1.79 6.33
N ALA A 32 -9.17 2.44 6.41
CA ALA A 32 -8.85 3.67 5.69
C ALA A 32 -7.37 3.69 5.25
N ILE A 33 -7.05 4.64 4.39
CA ILE A 33 -5.68 4.96 3.96
C ILE A 33 -5.39 6.38 4.44
N ASP A 34 -4.35 6.54 5.24
CA ASP A 34 -3.80 7.82 5.67
C ASP A 34 -2.35 8.00 5.20
N GLU A 35 -1.75 9.15 5.53
CA GLU A 35 -0.36 9.46 5.17
C GLU A 35 0.66 8.44 5.71
N ARG A 36 0.43 7.87 6.91
CA ARG A 36 1.33 6.88 7.51
C ARG A 36 1.30 5.58 6.72
N SER A 37 0.11 5.07 6.42
CA SER A 37 -0.07 3.87 5.59
C SER A 37 0.48 4.06 4.17
N MET A 38 0.30 5.25 3.58
CA MET A 38 0.85 5.58 2.27
C MET A 38 2.37 5.61 2.28
N LYS A 39 2.98 6.19 3.34
CA LYS A 39 4.44 6.22 3.48
C LYS A 39 5.05 4.82 3.54
N PHE A 40 4.45 3.90 4.30
CA PHE A 40 4.93 2.50 4.35
C PHE A 40 4.91 1.85 2.97
N ALA A 41 3.81 1.99 2.23
CA ALA A 41 3.71 1.46 0.87
C ALA A 41 4.77 2.06 -0.07
N LEU A 42 4.96 3.38 -0.03
CA LEU A 42 5.97 4.07 -0.86
C LEU A 42 7.40 3.65 -0.50
N ASP A 43 7.71 3.47 0.78
CA ASP A 43 9.03 3.00 1.24
C ASP A 43 9.33 1.60 0.67
N HIS A 44 8.36 0.69 0.65
CA HIS A 44 8.52 -0.64 0.04
C HIS A 44 8.68 -0.57 -1.49
N LEU A 45 7.85 0.23 -2.17
CA LEU A 45 7.90 0.39 -3.62
C LEU A 45 9.24 0.94 -4.09
N ARG A 46 9.85 1.85 -3.33
CA ARG A 46 11.16 2.44 -3.64
C ARG A 46 12.29 1.40 -3.78
N TYR A 47 12.20 0.28 -3.08
CA TYR A 47 13.23 -0.77 -3.11
C TYR A 47 12.88 -1.95 -4.04
N THR A 48 11.63 -2.05 -4.47
CA THR A 48 11.16 -3.14 -5.35
C THR A 48 11.00 -2.70 -6.81
N ILE A 49 10.78 -1.41 -7.05
CA ILE A 49 10.65 -0.83 -8.40
C ILE A 49 11.98 -0.19 -8.83
N PRO A 50 12.42 -0.33 -10.11
CA PRO A 50 13.59 0.39 -10.59
C PRO A 50 13.43 1.90 -10.44
N ARG A 51 14.45 2.54 -9.85
CA ARG A 51 14.44 3.95 -9.44
C ARG A 51 13.83 4.92 -10.46
N ARG A 52 14.18 4.79 -11.74
CA ARG A 52 13.65 5.66 -12.80
C ARG A 52 12.12 5.62 -12.87
N TYR A 53 11.52 4.43 -12.83
CA TYR A 53 10.05 4.30 -12.91
C TYR A 53 9.35 4.83 -11.66
N PHE A 54 9.98 4.65 -10.49
CA PHE A 54 9.46 5.19 -9.24
C PHE A 54 9.48 6.73 -9.24
N ASP A 55 10.61 7.32 -9.63
CA ASP A 55 10.78 8.77 -9.73
C ASP A 55 9.83 9.37 -10.79
N ASP A 56 9.70 8.73 -11.96
CA ASP A 56 8.78 9.14 -13.02
C ASP A 56 7.32 9.13 -12.51
N ALA A 57 6.90 8.06 -11.80
CA ALA A 57 5.54 7.95 -11.26
C ALA A 57 5.22 9.01 -10.19
N LEU A 58 6.19 9.38 -9.34
CA LEU A 58 6.02 10.44 -8.34
C LEU A 58 5.95 11.84 -8.96
N SER A 59 6.50 12.04 -10.15
CA SER A 59 6.52 13.34 -10.82
C SER A 59 5.19 13.71 -11.48
N VAL A 60 4.28 12.76 -11.62
CA VAL A 60 3.01 12.92 -12.33
C VAL A 60 1.87 13.01 -11.34
N SER A 61 1.03 14.04 -11.49
CA SER A 61 -0.26 14.11 -10.77
C SER A 61 -1.35 13.40 -11.59
N PRO A 62 -2.30 12.71 -10.94
CA PRO A 62 -3.45 12.13 -11.64
C PRO A 62 -4.16 13.20 -12.49
N GLY A 63 -4.48 12.86 -13.74
CA GLY A 63 -5.28 13.71 -14.61
C GLY A 63 -6.73 13.81 -14.11
N LYS A 64 -7.48 14.78 -14.63
CA LYS A 64 -8.92 14.94 -14.26
C LYS A 64 -9.78 13.72 -14.63
N SER A 65 -9.38 12.96 -15.65
CA SER A 65 -10.01 11.69 -16.04
C SER A 65 -9.70 10.54 -15.09
N ASP A 66 -8.62 10.66 -14.31
CA ASP A 66 -8.07 9.57 -13.51
C ASP A 66 -8.61 9.61 -12.07
N VAL A 67 -9.38 10.65 -11.73
CA VAL A 67 -9.95 10.86 -10.40
C VAL A 67 -11.48 10.79 -10.50
N ILE A 68 -12.06 9.81 -9.81
CA ILE A 68 -13.51 9.77 -9.60
C ILE A 68 -13.85 10.81 -8.52
N GLY A 69 -14.38 11.95 -8.94
CA GLY A 69 -14.88 12.96 -8.01
C GLY A 69 -16.09 12.43 -7.23
N LEU A 70 -16.05 12.52 -5.91
CA LEU A 70 -17.23 12.29 -5.08
C LEU A 70 -18.21 13.44 -5.33
N ARG A 71 -19.42 13.07 -5.76
CA ARG A 71 -20.51 13.98 -6.07
C ARG A 71 -21.47 14.09 -4.89
#